data_AF-A0A0F0CBK6-F1
#
_entry.id   AF-A0A0F0CBK6-F1
#
_cell.length_a   1.000
_cell.length_b   1.000
_cell.length_c   1.000
_cell.angle_alpha   90.00
_cell.angle_beta   90.00
_cell.angle_gamma   90.00
#
_symmetry.space_group_name_H-M   'P 1'
#
loop_
_entity.id
_entity.type
_entity.pdbx_description
1 polymer ?
#
loop_
_entity_poly.entity_id
_entity_poly.type
_entity_poly.pdbx_seq_one_letter_code
_entity_poly.pdbx_strand_id
1 'polypeptide(L)'
;MEHRITRWRTTLFSIALCSMLAGCGHEEGIQQPENTDTSAEQQQEININTQQEDRQQDPRQLDQPEGGPLNGGTAAGGTDSGDGRQIPDQTFELDLAPLGRVTFVSYGPDVDRDPQSDVVFQIQKDGRVTQTLEGMYGDNIRAEESFNRVEAVSFPDYNNDGYDDIITICSYTPASGAEMGTGYSEARIYSGNAQGSFTLERGVTDAANSAVAEKTVRSILGFMGVGRGNAQTDAQPNAQADAQPDTQSDTRATSGWKQAYIDHLQQLDDNGWDGYSLIYIDDDTIPELVKVGCCEAMGCSIVSYGDDGINETSLNRLYFSYIERGGLLCNSEGNMDYYYDLVYRMEKGRLTQIASGYRGALDTPREFDANGNLVYVYEWEGVRMGEKEYEQALDQVYDGDKARRGYERDMLMTREEAIRAIETHAQ
;
A
#
# COMPACT_ATOMS: atom_id res chain seq x y z
N MET A 1 -33.27 -28.39 46.14
CA MET A 1 -33.06 -26.96 45.91
C MET A 1 -31.76 -26.59 46.57
N GLU A 2 -30.67 -26.52 45.81
CA GLU A 2 -29.42 -25.89 46.22
C GLU A 2 -28.56 -25.77 44.95
N HIS A 3 -28.58 -24.58 44.35
CA HIS A 3 -27.70 -24.22 43.23
C HIS A 3 -26.32 -23.86 43.79
N ARG A 4 -25.29 -24.58 43.39
CA ARG A 4 -23.89 -24.17 43.57
C ARG A 4 -23.48 -23.31 42.38
N ILE A 5 -23.23 -22.03 42.64
CA ILE A 5 -22.64 -21.07 41.71
C ILE A 5 -21.12 -21.13 41.92
N THR A 6 -20.39 -21.56 40.89
CA THR A 6 -18.92 -21.57 40.89
C THR A 6 -18.41 -20.27 40.27
N ARG A 7 -17.72 -19.46 41.08
CA ARG A 7 -17.05 -18.21 40.69
C ARG A 7 -15.84 -18.50 39.80
N TRP A 8 -15.73 -17.85 38.64
CA TRP A 8 -14.49 -17.72 37.89
C TRP A 8 -13.82 -16.39 38.25
N ARG A 9 -12.51 -16.44 38.49
CA ARG A 9 -11.65 -15.32 38.89
C ARG A 9 -11.10 -14.66 37.62
N THR A 10 -11.45 -13.39 37.41
CA THR A 10 -10.80 -12.52 36.43
C THR A 10 -9.63 -11.83 37.13
N THR A 11 -8.40 -12.07 36.65
CA THR A 11 -7.20 -11.35 37.10
C THR A 11 -7.01 -10.14 36.18
N LEU A 12 -7.20 -8.94 36.72
CA LEU A 12 -6.83 -7.66 36.11
C LEU A 12 -5.34 -7.41 36.37
N PHE A 13 -4.56 -7.20 35.31
CA PHE A 13 -3.22 -6.63 35.40
C PHE A 13 -3.33 -5.10 35.38
N SER A 14 -3.09 -4.46 36.52
CA SER A 14 -2.96 -3.00 36.64
C SER A 14 -1.47 -2.65 36.58
N ILE A 15 -1.05 -1.95 35.53
CA ILE A 15 0.28 -1.32 35.47
C ILE A 15 0.17 0.02 36.18
N ALA A 16 0.84 0.13 37.34
CA ALA A 16 0.92 1.35 38.12
C ALA A 16 2.06 2.22 37.59
N LEU A 17 1.71 3.41 37.09
CA LEU A 17 2.63 4.53 36.86
C LEU A 17 3.09 5.07 38.22
N CYS A 18 4.40 5.05 38.50
CA CYS A 18 4.98 5.79 39.62
C CYS A 18 5.97 6.84 39.08
N SER A 19 5.49 8.08 39.04
CA SER A 19 6.30 9.29 39.01
C SER A 19 6.85 9.58 40.41
N MET A 20 8.15 9.82 40.52
CA MET A 20 8.73 10.61 41.61
C MET A 20 9.78 11.57 41.04
N LEU A 21 9.57 12.85 41.30
CA LEU A 21 10.48 13.96 41.07
C LEU A 21 11.45 14.14 42.25
N ALA A 22 12.57 14.78 41.93
CA ALA A 22 13.44 15.64 42.73
C ALA A 22 14.75 15.08 43.29
N GLY A 23 15.86 15.69 42.84
CA GLY A 23 17.17 15.66 43.51
C GLY A 23 18.28 16.32 42.69
N CYS A 24 18.43 17.66 42.78
CA CYS A 24 19.61 18.38 42.28
C CYS A 24 20.85 18.08 43.15
N GLY A 25 22.05 18.00 42.55
CA GLY A 25 23.30 17.98 43.31
C GLY A 25 24.60 17.80 42.50
N HIS A 26 25.10 18.92 41.96
CA HIS A 26 26.50 19.37 41.77
C HIS A 26 27.60 18.51 41.10
N GLU A 27 28.35 19.20 40.24
CA GLU A 27 29.56 18.83 39.50
C GLU A 27 30.77 18.49 40.38
N GLU A 28 31.61 17.56 39.92
CA GLU A 28 33.06 17.78 39.72
C GLU A 28 33.60 16.68 38.81
N GLY A 29 34.35 17.08 37.77
CA GLY A 29 34.81 16.20 36.70
C GLY A 29 36.06 15.38 37.01
N ILE A 30 36.40 14.47 36.09
CA ILE A 30 37.77 14.04 35.75
C ILE A 30 37.72 13.39 34.34
N GLN A 31 38.42 14.06 33.41
CA GLN A 31 39.27 13.60 32.30
C GLN A 31 38.81 12.50 31.31
N GLN A 32 38.74 12.93 30.04
CA GLN A 32 38.84 12.15 28.80
C GLN A 32 40.09 11.25 28.75
N PRO A 33 40.03 10.23 27.87
CA PRO A 33 41.04 10.13 26.83
C PRO A 33 40.42 10.18 25.43
N GLU A 34 41.05 10.98 24.57
CA GLU A 34 40.93 10.92 23.11
C GLU A 34 41.23 9.49 22.61
N ASN A 35 40.41 9.01 21.68
CA ASN A 35 40.88 8.25 20.53
C ASN A 35 39.92 8.53 19.36
N THR A 36 40.43 9.34 18.45
CA THR A 36 39.98 9.49 17.06
C THR A 36 40.01 8.15 16.33
N ASP A 37 38.90 7.79 15.71
CA ASP A 37 38.88 7.14 14.39
C ASP A 37 37.45 7.27 13.81
N THR A 38 37.28 8.27 12.95
CA THR A 38 36.10 8.45 12.11
C THR A 38 36.45 7.95 10.71
N SER A 39 35.98 6.76 10.35
CA SER A 39 35.91 6.33 8.95
C SER A 39 34.47 6.40 8.50
N ALA A 40 34.15 7.48 7.80
CA ALA A 40 32.96 7.58 6.97
C ALA A 40 33.24 6.84 5.66
N GLU A 41 32.59 5.68 5.47
CA GLU A 41 32.58 5.02 4.16
C GLU A 41 31.37 5.52 3.37
N GLN A 42 31.69 6.38 2.40
CA GLN A 42 30.83 6.76 1.28
C GLN A 42 30.56 5.52 0.43
N GLN A 43 29.30 5.11 0.33
CA GLN A 43 28.90 4.16 -0.71
C GLN A 43 28.85 4.88 -2.06
N GLN A 44 29.71 4.38 -2.93
CA GLN A 44 30.03 4.86 -4.25
C GLN A 44 29.00 4.29 -5.24
N GLU A 45 28.25 5.16 -5.90
CA GLU A 45 27.36 4.79 -7.02
C GLU A 45 28.17 4.17 -8.16
N ILE A 46 27.83 2.93 -8.50
CA ILE A 46 28.36 2.23 -9.67
C ILE A 46 27.47 2.59 -10.86
N ASN A 47 27.98 3.50 -11.69
CA ASN A 47 27.44 3.83 -13.01
C ASN A 47 27.75 2.69 -13.99
N ILE A 48 26.72 2.02 -14.52
CA ILE A 48 26.86 1.13 -15.69
C ILE A 48 26.22 1.77 -16.92
N ASN A 49 27.14 2.07 -17.82
CA ASN A 49 27.03 2.55 -19.19
C ASN A 49 26.09 1.68 -20.06
N THR A 50 25.13 2.29 -20.77
CA THR A 50 24.58 1.69 -22.00
C THR A 50 24.88 2.61 -23.17
N GLN A 51 25.56 2.02 -24.15
CA GLN A 51 26.14 2.66 -25.33
C GLN A 51 25.07 3.26 -26.25
N GLN A 52 25.31 4.50 -26.70
CA GLN A 52 24.72 5.08 -27.91
C GLN A 52 25.50 4.60 -29.14
N GLU A 53 24.77 4.18 -30.18
CA GLU A 53 25.31 4.07 -31.54
C GLU A 53 25.23 5.40 -32.28
N ASP A 54 26.28 5.64 -33.06
CA ASP A 54 26.61 6.79 -33.88
C ASP A 54 25.51 7.28 -34.84
N ARG A 55 25.41 8.61 -34.98
CA ARG A 55 25.41 9.26 -36.31
C ARG A 55 25.81 10.74 -36.29
N GLN A 56 27.06 10.95 -36.70
CA GLN A 56 27.62 11.99 -37.59
C GLN A 56 27.32 13.48 -37.34
N GLN A 57 28.40 14.21 -37.06
CA GLN A 57 28.54 15.67 -37.05
C GLN A 57 28.69 16.26 -38.47
N ASP A 58 28.24 17.50 -38.64
CA ASP A 58 29.00 18.56 -39.36
C ASP A 58 28.62 19.95 -38.76
N PRO A 59 29.56 20.91 -38.56
CA PRO A 59 29.41 22.05 -37.66
C PRO A 59 29.22 23.39 -38.39
N ARG A 60 28.73 24.41 -37.67
CA ARG A 60 29.22 25.81 -37.73
C ARG A 60 28.51 26.74 -36.74
N GLN A 61 29.30 27.25 -35.80
CA GLN A 61 29.43 28.63 -35.28
C GLN A 61 28.17 29.54 -35.23
N LEU A 62 27.90 30.13 -34.06
CA LEU A 62 28.26 31.53 -33.73
C LEU A 62 27.80 31.92 -32.32
N ASP A 63 28.77 32.42 -31.54
CA ASP A 63 28.75 33.50 -30.55
C ASP A 63 27.89 33.42 -29.26
N GLN A 64 28.60 33.32 -28.13
CA GLN A 64 28.27 34.07 -26.90
C GLN A 64 28.79 35.52 -27.03
N PRO A 65 28.25 36.48 -26.26
CA PRO A 65 28.95 36.83 -25.03
C PRO A 65 28.07 37.08 -23.81
N GLU A 66 28.79 37.12 -22.69
CA GLU A 66 28.45 37.22 -21.27
C GLU A 66 27.64 38.45 -20.83
N GLY A 67 26.96 38.32 -19.67
CA GLY A 67 26.59 39.45 -18.82
C GLY A 67 25.36 39.19 -17.94
N GLY A 68 25.56 38.80 -16.68
CA GLY A 68 24.54 39.00 -15.63
C GLY A 68 24.51 40.47 -15.16
N PRO A 69 23.76 40.84 -14.10
CA PRO A 69 22.66 40.14 -13.41
C PRO A 69 21.38 40.99 -13.39
N LEU A 70 20.17 40.42 -13.57
CA LEU A 70 18.95 41.19 -13.31
C LEU A 70 17.84 40.36 -12.66
N ASN A 71 17.48 40.85 -11.48
CA ASN A 71 16.23 40.72 -10.77
C ASN A 71 15.07 41.27 -11.63
N GLY A 72 13.88 40.68 -11.51
CA GLY A 72 12.64 41.18 -12.14
C GLY A 72 11.97 40.13 -13.01
N GLY A 73 10.89 39.56 -12.50
CA GLY A 73 10.15 38.50 -13.14
C GLY A 73 9.50 38.90 -14.46
N THR A 74 9.31 37.89 -15.31
CA THR A 74 8.17 37.77 -16.21
C THR A 74 7.91 36.29 -16.44
N ALA A 75 6.63 35.94 -16.31
CA ALA A 75 6.05 34.63 -16.51
C ALA A 75 6.64 33.89 -17.73
N ALA A 76 7.12 32.67 -17.49
CA ALA A 76 7.20 31.63 -18.50
C ALA A 76 6.05 30.68 -18.23
N GLY A 77 5.19 30.50 -19.23
CA GLY A 77 3.88 29.88 -19.11
C GLY A 77 3.92 28.48 -18.49
N GLY A 78 3.53 28.42 -17.22
CA GLY A 78 2.89 27.24 -16.69
C GLY A 78 1.49 27.18 -17.30
N THR A 79 1.12 26.04 -17.86
CA THR A 79 -0.29 25.66 -17.92
C THR A 79 -0.74 25.56 -16.48
N ASP A 80 -1.31 26.66 -15.99
CA ASP A 80 -1.99 26.81 -14.71
C ASP A 80 -3.24 25.92 -14.76
N SER A 81 -3.04 24.62 -14.56
CA SER A 81 -4.10 23.71 -14.14
C SER A 81 -4.35 24.10 -12.70
N GLY A 82 -5.34 24.95 -12.44
CA GLY A 82 -5.62 25.52 -11.10
C GLY A 82 -6.12 24.49 -10.09
N ASP A 83 -5.37 23.41 -9.93
CA ASP A 83 -5.70 22.18 -9.23
C ASP A 83 -4.52 21.85 -8.30
N GLY A 84 -4.33 22.64 -7.25
CA GLY A 84 -3.44 22.33 -6.12
C GLY A 84 -2.03 21.83 -6.47
N ARG A 85 -1.38 21.13 -5.53
CA ARG A 85 -0.05 20.55 -5.77
C ARG A 85 -0.19 19.10 -6.22
N GLN A 86 0.46 18.74 -7.32
CA GLN A 86 0.51 17.36 -7.79
C GLN A 86 1.08 16.42 -6.71
N ILE A 87 0.53 15.21 -6.62
CA ILE A 87 0.97 14.11 -5.75
C ILE A 87 1.75 13.11 -6.64
N PRO A 88 3.09 13.19 -6.70
CA PRO A 88 3.88 12.48 -7.71
C PRO A 88 3.77 10.96 -7.58
N ASP A 89 3.76 10.44 -6.35
CA ASP A 89 3.72 8.99 -6.11
C ASP A 89 2.32 8.37 -6.30
N GLN A 90 1.33 9.21 -6.62
CA GLN A 90 -0.03 8.83 -7.00
C GLN A 90 -0.35 9.37 -8.41
N THR A 91 0.70 9.60 -9.20
CA THR A 91 0.64 9.95 -10.62
C THR A 91 1.26 8.80 -11.40
N PHE A 92 0.56 8.29 -12.40
CA PHE A 92 0.95 7.08 -13.11
C PHE A 92 0.94 7.31 -14.62
N GLU A 93 1.99 6.87 -15.31
CA GLU A 93 1.95 6.66 -16.75
C GLU A 93 1.56 5.21 -17.00
N LEU A 94 0.47 5.00 -17.74
CA LEU A 94 -0.10 3.67 -17.98
C LEU A 94 -0.89 3.63 -19.29
N ASP A 95 -1.15 2.43 -19.77
CA ASP A 95 -2.06 2.20 -20.89
C ASP A 95 -3.46 1.91 -20.34
N LEU A 96 -4.45 2.76 -20.66
CA LEU A 96 -5.86 2.54 -20.30
C LEU A 96 -6.66 2.15 -21.54
N ALA A 97 -7.40 1.05 -21.53
CA ALA A 97 -8.35 0.69 -22.58
C ALA A 97 -9.60 1.60 -22.50
N PRO A 98 -10.04 2.23 -23.61
CA PRO A 98 -9.50 2.21 -24.98
C PRO A 98 -8.53 3.37 -25.31
N LEU A 99 -8.20 4.22 -24.34
CA LEU A 99 -7.37 5.43 -24.52
C LEU A 99 -5.92 5.15 -24.96
N GLY A 100 -5.36 3.98 -24.66
CA GLY A 100 -3.93 3.69 -24.76
C GLY A 100 -3.13 4.48 -23.72
N ARG A 101 -1.87 4.77 -24.04
CA ARG A 101 -0.96 5.49 -23.14
C ARG A 101 -1.48 6.86 -22.73
N VAL A 102 -1.58 7.05 -21.42
CA VAL A 102 -2.01 8.28 -20.74
C VAL A 102 -1.22 8.47 -19.45
N THR A 103 -1.36 9.65 -18.86
CA THR A 103 -0.92 9.92 -17.49
C THR A 103 -2.15 10.16 -16.62
N PHE A 104 -2.38 9.32 -15.63
CA PHE A 104 -3.29 9.62 -14.53
C PHE A 104 -2.56 10.52 -13.53
N VAL A 105 -3.12 11.68 -13.23
CA VAL A 105 -2.50 12.68 -12.34
C VAL A 105 -3.39 12.94 -11.14
N SER A 106 -2.82 12.80 -9.95
CA SER A 106 -3.46 13.18 -8.69
C SER A 106 -2.93 14.54 -8.24
N TYR A 107 -3.83 15.42 -7.84
CA TYR A 107 -3.52 16.71 -7.24
C TYR A 107 -4.16 16.80 -5.87
N GLY A 108 -3.39 17.23 -4.86
CA GLY A 108 -3.95 17.58 -3.57
C GLY A 108 -4.89 18.79 -3.67
N PRO A 109 -5.68 19.07 -2.62
CA PRO A 109 -6.54 20.24 -2.58
C PRO A 109 -5.83 21.56 -2.90
N ASP A 110 -6.49 22.41 -3.69
CA ASP A 110 -6.08 23.80 -3.91
C ASP A 110 -6.58 24.70 -2.78
N VAL A 111 -5.95 24.59 -1.61
CA VAL A 111 -6.34 25.35 -0.42
C VAL A 111 -6.07 26.87 -0.53
N ASP A 112 -5.19 27.27 -1.45
CA ASP A 112 -4.92 28.68 -1.74
C ASP A 112 -6.09 29.31 -2.53
N ARG A 113 -6.70 28.53 -3.43
CA ARG A 113 -7.90 28.93 -4.17
C ARG A 113 -9.17 28.86 -3.32
N ASP A 114 -9.38 27.73 -2.64
CA ASP A 114 -10.47 27.53 -1.70
C ASP A 114 -10.02 26.58 -0.58
N PRO A 115 -10.02 27.00 0.70
CA PRO A 115 -9.63 26.15 1.84
C PRO A 115 -10.44 24.86 1.98
N GLN A 116 -11.61 24.78 1.34
CA GLN A 116 -12.48 23.60 1.32
C GLN A 116 -12.36 22.79 0.03
N SER A 117 -11.39 23.10 -0.83
CA SER A 117 -11.11 22.29 -2.02
C SER A 117 -10.85 20.83 -1.64
N ASP A 118 -11.30 19.92 -2.48
CA ASP A 118 -11.00 18.50 -2.36
C ASP A 118 -9.88 18.08 -3.36
N VAL A 119 -9.36 16.87 -3.20
CA VAL A 119 -8.41 16.23 -4.12
C VAL A 119 -8.98 16.18 -5.54
N VAL A 120 -8.13 16.38 -6.54
CA VAL A 120 -8.49 16.37 -7.97
C VAL A 120 -7.73 15.25 -8.67
N PHE A 121 -8.42 14.52 -9.54
CA PHE A 121 -7.83 13.49 -10.38
C PHE A 121 -8.05 13.82 -11.86
N GLN A 122 -7.03 13.63 -12.68
CA GLN A 122 -7.06 13.97 -14.10
C GLN A 122 -6.49 12.85 -14.96
N ILE A 123 -7.05 12.70 -16.15
CA ILE A 123 -6.46 11.94 -17.25
C ILE A 123 -5.80 12.94 -18.20
N GLN A 124 -4.53 12.73 -18.48
CA GLN A 124 -3.76 13.52 -19.42
C GLN A 124 -3.25 12.65 -20.57
N LYS A 125 -3.34 13.18 -21.79
CA LYS A 125 -2.80 12.55 -22.99
C LYS A 125 -1.98 13.57 -23.76
N ASP A 126 -0.74 13.20 -24.12
CA ASP A 126 0.22 14.08 -24.80
C ASP A 126 0.41 15.43 -24.07
N GLY A 127 0.47 15.39 -22.73
CA GLY A 127 0.61 16.56 -21.86
C GLY A 127 -0.61 17.49 -21.81
N ARG A 128 -1.78 17.05 -22.29
CA ARG A 128 -3.04 17.79 -22.21
C ARG A 128 -4.05 17.07 -21.35
N VAL A 129 -4.75 17.79 -20.48
CA VAL A 129 -5.89 17.27 -19.73
C VAL A 129 -7.01 16.89 -20.70
N THR A 130 -7.35 15.60 -20.75
CA THR A 130 -8.47 15.08 -21.54
C THR A 130 -9.73 14.92 -20.70
N GLN A 131 -9.57 14.67 -19.40
CA GLN A 131 -10.68 14.63 -18.46
C GLN A 131 -10.22 14.98 -17.04
N THR A 132 -11.04 15.76 -16.33
CA THR A 132 -10.99 15.87 -14.87
C THR A 132 -12.08 14.97 -14.30
N LEU A 133 -11.72 14.06 -13.40
CA LEU A 133 -12.67 13.15 -12.79
C LEU A 133 -13.58 13.89 -11.81
N GLU A 134 -14.85 13.49 -11.77
CA GLU A 134 -15.85 14.10 -10.90
C GLU A 134 -15.50 13.89 -9.42
N GLY A 135 -15.62 14.95 -8.63
CA GLY A 135 -15.50 14.91 -7.18
C GLY A 135 -16.72 14.33 -6.47
N MET A 136 -16.55 13.94 -5.20
CA MET A 136 -17.68 13.42 -4.41
C MET A 136 -18.76 14.48 -4.16
N TYR A 137 -18.37 15.72 -3.97
CA TYR A 137 -19.27 16.83 -3.70
C TYR A 137 -19.31 17.83 -4.85
N GLY A 138 -20.38 18.62 -4.90
CA GLY A 138 -20.53 19.69 -5.89
C GLY A 138 -19.35 20.66 -5.84
N ASP A 139 -18.93 21.13 -7.01
CA ASP A 139 -17.78 22.02 -7.20
C ASP A 139 -16.45 21.48 -6.66
N ASN A 140 -16.39 20.17 -6.34
CA ASN A 140 -15.28 19.51 -5.65
C ASN A 140 -14.89 20.20 -4.33
N ILE A 141 -15.92 20.64 -3.58
CA ILE A 141 -15.78 21.29 -2.28
C ILE A 141 -16.19 20.33 -1.16
N ARG A 142 -15.27 20.09 -0.22
CA ARG A 142 -15.45 19.25 0.96
C ARG A 142 -15.37 20.10 2.22
N ALA A 143 -16.52 20.48 2.75
CA ALA A 143 -16.61 21.31 3.95
C ALA A 143 -16.32 20.49 5.23
N GLU A 144 -15.62 21.13 6.18
CA GLU A 144 -15.36 20.61 7.53
C GLU A 144 -14.53 19.32 7.62
N GLU A 145 -13.78 18.98 6.58
CA GLU A 145 -12.87 17.84 6.58
C GLU A 145 -11.53 18.22 5.96
N SER A 146 -10.45 17.69 6.52
CA SER A 146 -9.11 17.86 5.98
C SER A 146 -8.72 16.63 5.18
N PHE A 147 -8.32 16.82 3.93
CA PHE A 147 -7.68 15.78 3.14
C PHE A 147 -6.33 15.40 3.75
N ASN A 148 -6.12 14.11 3.99
CA ASN A 148 -4.86 13.58 4.50
C ASN A 148 -3.95 13.13 3.36
N ARG A 149 -4.44 12.21 2.51
CA ARG A 149 -3.70 11.64 1.38
C ARG A 149 -4.60 10.85 0.43
N VAL A 150 -4.10 10.59 -0.77
CA VAL A 150 -4.56 9.47 -1.61
C VAL A 150 -3.88 8.20 -1.08
N GLU A 151 -4.69 7.25 -0.62
CA GLU A 151 -4.25 5.97 -0.08
C GLU A 151 -4.00 4.94 -1.17
N ALA A 152 -4.86 4.93 -2.20
CA ALA A 152 -4.71 4.02 -3.34
C ALA A 152 -5.36 4.58 -4.60
N VAL A 153 -4.83 4.16 -5.75
CA VAL A 153 -5.43 4.33 -7.07
C VAL A 153 -5.28 2.99 -7.80
N SER A 154 -6.34 2.53 -8.45
CA SER A 154 -6.37 1.28 -9.20
C SER A 154 -7.18 1.43 -10.48
N PHE A 155 -6.83 0.62 -11.49
CA PHE A 155 -7.42 0.65 -12.82
C PHE A 155 -7.96 -0.73 -13.25
N PRO A 156 -9.00 -1.26 -12.56
CA PRO A 156 -9.59 -2.56 -12.90
C PRO A 156 -10.57 -2.43 -14.07
N ASP A 157 -11.02 -3.53 -14.68
CA ASP A 157 -12.31 -3.59 -15.39
C ASP A 157 -13.29 -4.29 -14.44
N TYR A 158 -13.93 -3.53 -13.55
CA TYR A 158 -14.74 -4.10 -12.47
C TYR A 158 -16.12 -4.54 -12.98
N ASN A 159 -16.62 -3.96 -14.08
CA ASN A 159 -17.94 -4.27 -14.62
C ASN A 159 -17.90 -5.28 -15.78
N ASN A 160 -16.71 -5.72 -16.20
CA ASN A 160 -16.44 -6.63 -17.33
C ASN A 160 -16.98 -6.11 -18.67
N ASP A 161 -16.93 -4.81 -18.91
CA ASP A 161 -17.34 -4.19 -20.18
C ASP A 161 -16.19 -4.09 -21.20
N GLY A 162 -14.98 -4.47 -20.80
CA GLY A 162 -13.77 -4.45 -21.63
C GLY A 162 -13.07 -3.10 -21.66
N TYR A 163 -13.47 -2.15 -20.82
CA TYR A 163 -12.82 -0.86 -20.62
C TYR A 163 -12.25 -0.76 -19.21
N ASP A 164 -11.11 -0.08 -19.08
CA ASP A 164 -10.56 0.14 -17.74
C ASP A 164 -11.42 1.17 -17.00
N ASP A 165 -11.69 0.87 -15.73
CA ASP A 165 -12.34 1.68 -14.72
C ASP A 165 -11.31 2.32 -13.79
N ILE A 166 -11.75 3.13 -12.82
CA ILE A 166 -10.85 3.73 -11.83
C ILE A 166 -11.44 3.57 -10.43
N ILE A 167 -10.63 3.12 -9.48
CA ILE A 167 -10.94 3.19 -8.05
C ILE A 167 -9.89 4.06 -7.38
N THR A 168 -10.30 5.12 -6.71
CA THR A 168 -9.41 5.88 -5.80
C THR A 168 -9.85 5.68 -4.37
N ILE A 169 -8.90 5.67 -3.44
CA ILE A 169 -9.15 5.66 -2.00
C ILE A 169 -8.39 6.82 -1.41
N CYS A 170 -9.08 7.68 -0.68
CA CYS A 170 -8.50 8.86 -0.03
C CYS A 170 -8.83 8.81 1.46
N SER A 171 -7.95 9.31 2.30
CA SER A 171 -8.28 9.52 3.71
C SER A 171 -8.46 10.97 4.08
N TYR A 172 -9.36 11.18 5.02
CA TYR A 172 -9.77 12.48 5.54
C TYR A 172 -9.83 12.45 7.06
N THR A 173 -9.74 13.63 7.66
CA THR A 173 -9.95 13.83 9.09
C THR A 173 -11.04 14.88 9.27
N PRO A 174 -12.12 14.59 10.02
CA PRO A 174 -13.11 15.61 10.37
C PRO A 174 -12.44 16.75 11.14
N ALA A 175 -12.68 17.98 10.68
CA ALA A 175 -12.13 19.19 11.29
C ALA A 175 -12.99 19.70 12.45
N SER A 176 -14.16 19.09 12.68
CA SER A 176 -15.16 19.51 13.67
C SER A 176 -15.99 18.30 14.14
N GLY A 177 -16.72 18.44 15.26
CA GLY A 177 -17.64 17.41 15.75
C GLY A 177 -17.05 16.35 16.69
N ALA A 178 -17.84 15.32 16.99
CA ALA A 178 -17.47 14.25 17.94
C ALA A 178 -16.39 13.29 17.40
N GLU A 179 -16.23 13.27 16.07
CA GLU A 179 -15.25 12.47 15.32
C GLU A 179 -14.03 13.33 14.90
N MET A 180 -13.88 14.52 15.48
CA MET A 180 -12.71 15.35 15.24
C MET A 180 -11.42 14.57 15.54
N GLY A 181 -10.51 14.57 14.57
CA GLY A 181 -9.22 13.87 14.69
C GLY A 181 -9.29 12.36 14.42
N THR A 182 -10.48 11.77 14.21
CA THR A 182 -10.58 10.38 13.79
C THR A 182 -10.45 10.31 12.27
N GLY A 183 -9.32 9.82 11.78
CA GLY A 183 -9.13 9.62 10.34
C GLY A 183 -10.06 8.53 9.80
N TYR A 184 -10.52 8.69 8.57
CA TYR A 184 -11.29 7.67 7.85
C TYR A 184 -10.92 7.63 6.37
N SER A 185 -11.15 6.50 5.73
CA SER A 185 -10.95 6.30 4.30
C SER A 185 -12.27 6.38 3.53
N GLU A 186 -12.23 6.89 2.30
CA GLU A 186 -13.32 6.97 1.34
C GLU A 186 -12.84 6.44 -0.02
N ALA A 187 -13.60 5.52 -0.61
CA ALA A 187 -13.41 5.09 -1.99
C ALA A 187 -14.22 5.97 -2.96
N ARG A 188 -13.73 6.14 -4.19
CA ARG A 188 -14.45 6.69 -5.34
C ARG A 188 -14.30 5.73 -6.50
N ILE A 189 -15.42 5.33 -7.10
CA ILE A 189 -15.46 4.29 -8.13
C ILE A 189 -15.97 4.93 -9.40
N TYR A 190 -15.17 4.87 -10.46
CA TYR A 190 -15.47 5.46 -11.76
C TYR A 190 -15.59 4.36 -12.81
N SER A 191 -16.68 4.36 -13.59
CA SER A 191 -16.83 3.48 -14.76
C SER A 191 -16.16 4.08 -16.00
N GLY A 192 -15.31 3.32 -16.67
CA GLY A 192 -14.82 3.60 -18.01
C GLY A 192 -15.88 3.35 -19.08
N ASN A 193 -15.62 3.78 -20.30
CA ASN A 193 -16.49 3.47 -21.44
C ASN A 193 -15.74 3.45 -22.77
N ALA A 194 -16.45 3.07 -23.83
CA ALA A 194 -15.93 2.97 -25.19
C ALA A 194 -15.35 4.27 -25.77
N GLN A 195 -15.67 5.43 -25.19
CA GLN A 195 -15.12 6.72 -25.58
C GLN A 195 -13.85 7.08 -24.78
N GLY A 196 -13.44 6.23 -23.84
CA GLY A 196 -12.34 6.50 -22.92
C GLY A 196 -12.65 7.63 -21.96
N SER A 197 -13.91 7.73 -21.52
CA SER A 197 -14.34 8.69 -20.50
C SER A 197 -14.81 7.97 -19.25
N PHE A 198 -14.59 8.59 -18.11
CA PHE A 198 -14.84 8.00 -16.80
C PHE A 198 -16.02 8.70 -16.08
N THR A 199 -16.93 7.94 -15.48
CA THR A 199 -18.10 8.50 -14.76
C THR A 199 -18.09 8.04 -13.31
N LEU A 200 -18.26 8.96 -12.36
CA LEU A 200 -18.35 8.60 -10.94
C LEU A 200 -19.65 7.82 -10.68
N GLU A 201 -19.52 6.56 -10.29
CA GLU A 201 -20.64 5.70 -9.94
C GLU A 201 -21.07 5.98 -8.50
N ARG A 202 -21.84 7.06 -8.30
CA ARG A 202 -22.26 7.53 -6.97
C ARG A 202 -22.97 6.45 -6.15
N GLY A 203 -23.90 5.71 -6.77
CA GLY A 203 -24.63 4.65 -6.08
C GLY A 203 -23.74 3.49 -5.62
N VAL A 204 -22.77 3.10 -6.44
CA VAL A 204 -21.81 2.03 -6.10
C VAL A 204 -20.81 2.52 -5.04
N THR A 205 -20.34 3.76 -5.20
CA THR A 205 -19.43 4.44 -4.28
C THR A 205 -20.04 4.56 -2.89
N ASP A 206 -21.27 5.07 -2.77
CA ASP A 206 -21.97 5.21 -1.50
C ASP A 206 -22.20 3.86 -0.81
N ALA A 207 -22.58 2.85 -1.59
CA ALA A 207 -22.83 1.51 -1.07
C ALA A 207 -21.53 0.86 -0.58
N ALA A 208 -20.43 0.98 -1.32
CA ALA A 208 -19.13 0.46 -0.92
C ALA A 208 -18.61 1.17 0.34
N ASN A 209 -18.72 2.50 0.40
CA ASN A 209 -18.29 3.29 1.55
C ASN A 209 -19.08 2.98 2.83
N SER A 210 -20.35 2.57 2.68
CA SER A 210 -21.22 2.16 3.79
C SER A 210 -20.97 0.72 4.25
N ALA A 211 -20.68 -0.20 3.33
CA ALA A 211 -20.59 -1.63 3.61
C ALA A 211 -19.18 -2.10 4.00
N VAL A 212 -18.14 -1.39 3.53
CA VAL A 212 -16.75 -1.79 3.67
C VAL A 212 -16.09 -0.95 4.78
N ALA A 213 -15.81 -1.61 5.91
CA ALA A 213 -15.19 -0.97 7.07
C ALA A 213 -13.75 -0.54 6.78
N GLU A 214 -12.89 -1.49 6.40
CA GLU A 214 -11.51 -1.22 5.98
C GLU A 214 -11.45 -1.10 4.46
N LYS A 215 -11.16 0.12 3.97
CA LYS A 215 -11.18 0.40 2.54
C LYS A 215 -9.80 0.15 1.95
N THR A 216 -9.71 -0.90 1.16
CA THR A 216 -8.59 -1.24 0.29
C THR A 216 -9.17 -1.50 -1.08
N VAL A 217 -8.36 -1.40 -2.14
CA VAL A 217 -8.82 -1.71 -3.50
C VAL A 217 -9.49 -3.09 -3.55
N ARG A 218 -8.89 -4.07 -2.86
CA ARG A 218 -9.40 -5.44 -2.77
C ARG A 218 -10.73 -5.56 -2.04
N SER A 219 -10.90 -4.90 -0.88
CA SER A 219 -12.17 -4.97 -0.15
C SER A 219 -13.31 -4.27 -0.90
N ILE A 220 -13.00 -3.21 -1.65
CA ILE A 220 -13.96 -2.53 -2.53
C ILE A 220 -14.33 -3.41 -3.73
N LEU A 221 -13.37 -4.04 -4.40
CA LEU A 221 -13.64 -4.99 -5.48
C LEU A 221 -14.46 -6.19 -5.00
N GLY A 222 -14.13 -6.73 -3.81
CA GLY A 222 -14.87 -7.83 -3.20
C GLY A 222 -16.33 -7.47 -2.88
N PHE A 223 -16.60 -6.22 -2.50
CA PHE A 223 -17.96 -5.71 -2.30
C PHE A 223 -18.76 -5.66 -3.62
N MET A 224 -18.12 -5.25 -4.71
CA MET A 224 -18.77 -5.13 -6.02
C MET A 224 -19.09 -6.48 -6.68
N GLY A 225 -18.63 -7.60 -6.10
CA GLY A 225 -18.90 -8.94 -6.62
C GLY A 225 -18.10 -9.27 -7.88
N VAL A 226 -17.08 -8.48 -8.19
CA VAL A 226 -16.10 -8.77 -9.25
C VAL A 226 -15.33 -10.02 -8.84
N GLY A 227 -15.38 -11.06 -9.66
CA GLY A 227 -14.91 -12.41 -9.32
C GLY A 227 -15.99 -13.39 -8.83
N ARG A 228 -17.28 -13.00 -8.75
CA ARG A 228 -18.40 -13.93 -8.54
C ARG A 228 -19.15 -14.17 -9.85
N GLY A 229 -18.64 -15.09 -10.67
CA GLY A 229 -19.42 -15.65 -11.76
C GLY A 229 -20.75 -16.22 -11.26
N ASN A 230 -21.86 -15.70 -11.80
CA ASN A 230 -23.21 -16.25 -11.81
C ASN A 230 -23.53 -17.38 -10.83
N ALA A 231 -23.97 -17.03 -9.63
CA ALA A 231 -24.80 -17.91 -8.81
C ALA A 231 -26.19 -17.29 -8.69
N GLN A 232 -27.04 -17.52 -9.71
CA GLN A 232 -28.48 -17.33 -9.58
C GLN A 232 -29.20 -18.67 -9.70
N THR A 233 -29.84 -19.05 -8.59
CA THR A 233 -31.16 -19.74 -8.48
C THR A 233 -31.40 -21.02 -9.31
N ASP A 234 -31.50 -22.17 -8.65
CA ASP A 234 -32.80 -22.73 -8.24
C ASP A 234 -32.68 -24.10 -7.55
N ALA A 235 -33.64 -24.41 -6.69
CA ALA A 235 -33.72 -25.59 -5.84
C ALA A 235 -34.06 -26.89 -6.60
N GLN A 236 -33.39 -28.00 -6.28
CA GLN A 236 -33.91 -29.21 -5.58
C GLN A 236 -33.11 -30.50 -5.88
N PRO A 237 -33.18 -31.53 -5.01
CA PRO A 237 -32.21 -32.62 -4.94
C PRO A 237 -32.64 -33.94 -5.62
N ASN A 238 -31.60 -34.74 -5.91
CA ASN A 238 -31.50 -36.21 -5.88
C ASN A 238 -32.02 -37.04 -7.09
N ALA A 239 -31.13 -37.78 -7.77
CA ALA A 239 -31.01 -39.26 -7.65
C ALA A 239 -30.17 -39.93 -8.77
N GLN A 240 -29.21 -40.75 -8.33
CA GLN A 240 -28.72 -42.04 -8.86
C GLN A 240 -28.13 -42.20 -10.28
N ALA A 241 -26.82 -42.44 -10.28
CA ALA A 241 -26.11 -43.67 -10.70
C ALA A 241 -26.46 -44.32 -12.05
N ASP A 242 -25.45 -44.38 -12.93
CA ASP A 242 -25.06 -45.60 -13.64
C ASP A 242 -23.57 -45.53 -14.06
N ALA A 243 -22.85 -46.64 -13.82
CA ALA A 243 -21.46 -46.89 -14.23
C ALA A 243 -21.41 -47.29 -15.72
N GLN A 244 -20.39 -47.04 -16.56
CA GLN A 244 -18.96 -47.43 -16.59
C GLN A 244 -18.44 -47.12 -18.05
N PRO A 245 -17.19 -47.38 -18.50
CA PRO A 245 -15.83 -47.32 -17.92
C PRO A 245 -14.84 -46.41 -18.73
N ASP A 246 -13.65 -46.23 -18.17
CA ASP A 246 -12.36 -45.89 -18.81
C ASP A 246 -12.19 -44.54 -19.54
N THR A 247 -11.49 -43.63 -18.86
CA THR A 247 -10.26 -43.03 -19.41
C THR A 247 -9.40 -42.52 -18.26
N GLN A 248 -8.09 -42.72 -18.41
CA GLN A 248 -7.06 -42.37 -17.44
C GLN A 248 -7.17 -40.90 -16.99
N SER A 249 -7.33 -40.68 -15.69
CA SER A 249 -6.77 -39.50 -15.04
C SER A 249 -6.20 -39.93 -13.69
N ASP A 250 -4.89 -40.05 -13.64
CA ASP A 250 -4.12 -40.05 -12.40
C ASP A 250 -4.19 -38.64 -11.82
N THR A 251 -5.36 -38.26 -11.28
CA THR A 251 -5.50 -37.10 -10.40
C THR A 251 -4.84 -37.50 -9.09
N ARG A 252 -3.51 -37.38 -9.09
CA ARG A 252 -2.67 -37.26 -7.90
C ARG A 252 -3.43 -36.35 -6.92
N ALA A 253 -3.86 -36.90 -5.78
CA ALA A 253 -4.60 -36.17 -4.76
C ALA A 253 -3.81 -34.92 -4.37
N THR A 254 -4.16 -33.78 -4.96
CA THR A 254 -3.56 -32.49 -4.65
C THR A 254 -3.91 -32.20 -3.19
N SER A 255 -2.92 -31.85 -2.36
CA SER A 255 -3.19 -31.39 -0.99
C SER A 255 -4.17 -30.22 -1.05
N GLY A 256 -5.10 -30.13 -0.08
CA GLY A 256 -6.19 -29.14 -0.10
C GLY A 256 -5.72 -27.71 -0.34
N TRP A 257 -4.55 -27.34 0.19
CA TRP A 257 -3.92 -26.03 0.00
C TRP A 257 -3.45 -25.79 -1.44
N LYS A 258 -2.92 -26.81 -2.13
CA LYS A 258 -2.43 -26.66 -3.51
C LYS A 258 -3.56 -26.31 -4.45
N GLN A 259 -4.64 -27.06 -4.35
CA GLN A 259 -5.82 -26.79 -5.18
C GLN A 259 -6.39 -25.41 -4.84
N ALA A 260 -6.44 -25.04 -3.56
CA ALA A 260 -6.93 -23.73 -3.14
C ALA A 260 -6.08 -22.57 -3.68
N TYR A 261 -4.75 -22.67 -3.72
CA TYR A 261 -3.89 -21.66 -4.34
C TYR A 261 -4.02 -21.63 -5.86
N ILE A 262 -4.10 -22.78 -6.51
CA ILE A 262 -4.30 -22.86 -7.97
C ILE A 262 -5.62 -22.22 -8.34
N ASP A 263 -6.71 -22.57 -7.65
CA ASP A 263 -8.03 -21.99 -7.86
C ASP A 263 -8.00 -20.47 -7.61
N HIS A 264 -7.31 -20.03 -6.54
CA HIS A 264 -7.13 -18.61 -6.25
C HIS A 264 -6.44 -17.89 -7.41
N LEU A 265 -5.29 -18.40 -7.88
CA LEU A 265 -4.53 -17.82 -8.99
C LEU A 265 -5.33 -17.81 -10.30
N GLN A 266 -6.09 -18.86 -10.60
CA GLN A 266 -6.91 -18.97 -11.81
C GLN A 266 -8.10 -18.00 -11.82
N GLN A 267 -8.56 -17.58 -10.64
CA GLN A 267 -9.62 -16.58 -10.48
C GLN A 267 -9.11 -15.14 -10.48
N LEU A 268 -7.78 -14.93 -10.49
CA LEU A 268 -7.22 -13.58 -10.57
C LEU A 268 -7.31 -13.03 -11.98
N ASP A 269 -7.79 -11.81 -12.09
CA ASP A 269 -7.62 -10.98 -13.27
C ASP A 269 -6.12 -10.66 -13.44
N ASP A 270 -5.61 -10.71 -14.66
CA ASP A 270 -4.18 -10.51 -14.97
C ASP A 270 -3.71 -9.06 -14.78
N ASN A 271 -4.62 -8.15 -14.42
CA ASN A 271 -4.33 -6.73 -14.31
C ASN A 271 -3.73 -6.40 -12.93
N GLY A 272 -2.50 -5.88 -12.93
CA GLY A 272 -1.86 -5.25 -11.78
C GLY A 272 -0.78 -6.05 -11.05
N TRP A 273 -0.64 -7.37 -11.29
CA TRP A 273 0.40 -8.16 -10.61
C TRP A 273 1.66 -8.28 -11.47
N ASP A 274 2.81 -7.86 -10.93
CA ASP A 274 4.12 -8.03 -11.58
C ASP A 274 4.60 -9.49 -11.53
N GLY A 275 4.12 -10.25 -10.56
CA GLY A 275 4.39 -11.68 -10.47
C GLY A 275 4.19 -12.24 -9.06
N TYR A 276 4.69 -13.47 -8.89
CA TYR A 276 4.39 -14.28 -7.72
C TYR A 276 5.66 -14.90 -7.13
N SER A 277 5.65 -15.14 -5.81
CA SER A 277 6.70 -15.87 -5.10
C SER A 277 6.09 -16.83 -4.08
N LEU A 278 6.86 -17.83 -3.67
CA LEU A 278 6.51 -18.74 -2.56
C LEU A 278 7.54 -18.55 -1.46
N ILE A 279 7.09 -18.25 -0.24
CA ILE A 279 7.93 -18.07 0.95
C ILE A 279 7.44 -18.96 2.09
N TYR A 280 8.23 -19.11 3.15
CA TYR A 280 7.83 -19.83 4.36
C TYR A 280 7.89 -18.89 5.56
N ILE A 281 6.76 -18.32 5.93
CA ILE A 281 6.66 -17.42 7.07
C ILE A 281 6.70 -18.23 8.36
N ASP A 282 5.90 -19.29 8.48
CA ASP A 282 5.91 -20.17 9.66
C ASP A 282 6.60 -21.52 9.40
N ASP A 283 6.68 -22.36 10.44
CA ASP A 283 7.47 -23.61 10.40
C ASP A 283 6.67 -24.81 9.87
N ASP A 284 5.56 -24.57 9.18
CA ASP A 284 4.86 -25.67 8.50
C ASP A 284 5.52 -26.02 7.14
N THR A 285 4.88 -26.91 6.39
CA THR A 285 5.32 -27.34 5.06
C THR A 285 4.54 -26.69 3.91
N ILE A 286 3.62 -25.79 4.22
CA ILE A 286 2.79 -25.06 3.27
C ILE A 286 3.42 -23.68 3.05
N PRO A 287 3.91 -23.36 1.85
CA PRO A 287 4.41 -22.02 1.60
C PRO A 287 3.28 -20.99 1.61
N GLU A 288 3.59 -19.75 1.95
CA GLU A 288 2.75 -18.59 1.63
C GLU A 288 3.03 -18.11 0.21
N LEU A 289 1.96 -17.86 -0.53
CA LEU A 289 2.01 -17.27 -1.86
C LEU A 289 2.04 -15.74 -1.74
N VAL A 290 3.14 -15.15 -2.19
CA VAL A 290 3.29 -13.70 -2.33
C VAL A 290 2.80 -13.30 -3.71
N LYS A 291 1.87 -12.34 -3.76
CA LYS A 291 1.44 -11.64 -4.96
C LYS A 291 2.07 -10.26 -4.93
N VAL A 292 2.89 -9.92 -5.92
CA VAL A 292 3.62 -8.65 -5.98
C VAL A 292 2.93 -7.72 -6.97
N GLY A 293 2.46 -6.57 -6.49
CA GLY A 293 1.81 -5.57 -7.32
C GLY A 293 2.78 -4.83 -8.24
N CYS A 294 2.23 -4.21 -9.28
CA CYS A 294 2.98 -3.46 -10.28
C CYS A 294 3.45 -2.08 -9.80
N CYS A 295 2.91 -1.61 -8.69
CA CYS A 295 3.25 -0.31 -8.12
C CYS A 295 3.09 -0.30 -6.59
N GLU A 296 3.66 0.74 -5.97
CA GLU A 296 3.59 0.93 -4.52
C GLU A 296 2.17 1.06 -3.96
N ALA A 297 1.22 1.57 -4.76
CA ALA A 297 -0.18 1.69 -4.34
C ALA A 297 -0.91 0.35 -4.30
N MET A 298 -0.50 -0.59 -5.15
CA MET A 298 -1.05 -1.94 -5.16
C MET A 298 -0.42 -2.82 -4.07
N GLY A 299 0.84 -2.54 -3.73
CA GLY A 299 1.57 -3.23 -2.69
C GLY A 299 1.71 -4.73 -2.95
N CYS A 300 1.96 -5.49 -1.89
CA CYS A 300 1.99 -6.95 -1.96
C CYS A 300 0.75 -7.54 -1.28
N SER A 301 0.45 -8.80 -1.61
CA SER A 301 -0.56 -9.58 -0.89
C SER A 301 -0.01 -10.94 -0.53
N ILE A 302 -0.20 -11.36 0.72
CA ILE A 302 0.28 -12.64 1.24
C ILE A 302 -0.91 -13.58 1.37
N VAL A 303 -0.94 -14.62 0.56
CA VAL A 303 -1.94 -15.68 0.59
C VAL A 303 -1.39 -16.84 1.41
N SER A 304 -2.13 -17.24 2.42
CA SER A 304 -1.84 -18.31 3.36
C SER A 304 -3.00 -19.31 3.39
N TYR A 305 -2.75 -20.52 3.87
CA TYR A 305 -3.77 -21.56 3.99
C TYR A 305 -3.81 -22.08 5.43
N GLY A 306 -4.99 -21.99 6.06
CA GLY A 306 -5.23 -22.46 7.42
C GLY A 306 -6.46 -23.34 7.53
N ASP A 307 -6.92 -23.57 8.77
CA ASP A 307 -8.09 -24.41 9.06
C ASP A 307 -9.38 -23.91 8.36
N ASP A 308 -9.48 -22.58 8.18
CA ASP A 308 -10.62 -21.93 7.52
C ASP A 308 -10.45 -21.81 5.98
N GLY A 309 -9.39 -22.40 5.42
CA GLY A 309 -9.03 -22.30 4.00
C GLY A 309 -8.09 -21.13 3.71
N ILE A 310 -8.30 -20.47 2.56
CA ILE A 310 -7.45 -19.36 2.10
C ILE A 310 -7.67 -18.12 2.98
N ASN A 311 -6.57 -17.57 3.49
CA ASN A 311 -6.51 -16.23 4.06
C ASN A 311 -5.56 -15.38 3.21
N GLU A 312 -5.89 -14.11 3.02
CA GLU A 312 -5.02 -13.23 2.25
C GLU A 312 -4.94 -11.86 2.92
N THR A 313 -3.72 -11.45 3.22
CA THR A 313 -3.38 -10.19 3.90
C THR A 313 -2.69 -9.26 2.93
N SER A 314 -3.34 -8.13 2.63
CA SER A 314 -2.76 -7.08 1.80
C SER A 314 -1.81 -6.21 2.62
N LEU A 315 -0.66 -5.90 2.03
CA LEU A 315 0.36 -5.02 2.58
C LEU A 315 0.23 -3.64 1.94
N ASN A 316 0.67 -2.60 2.64
CA ASN A 316 0.44 -1.22 2.22
C ASN A 316 1.28 -0.79 1.02
N ARG A 317 2.45 -1.43 0.81
CA ARG A 317 3.44 -1.11 -0.22
C ARG A 317 4.23 -2.35 -0.63
N LEU A 318 5.18 -2.19 -1.54
CA LEU A 318 5.91 -3.31 -2.13
C LEU A 318 6.95 -3.91 -1.19
N TYR A 319 7.60 -3.11 -0.34
CA TYR A 319 8.64 -3.66 0.53
C TYR A 319 8.07 -4.33 1.77
N PHE A 320 8.51 -5.56 2.00
CA PHE A 320 8.40 -6.24 3.28
C PHE A 320 9.58 -7.17 3.48
N SER A 321 9.81 -7.54 4.72
CA SER A 321 10.71 -8.62 5.11
C SER A 321 9.97 -9.63 5.98
N TYR A 322 10.52 -10.83 6.12
CA TYR A 322 9.95 -11.85 6.98
C TYR A 322 11.06 -12.70 7.62
N ILE A 323 10.78 -13.28 8.78
CA ILE A 323 11.67 -14.26 9.39
C ILE A 323 11.23 -15.63 8.87
N GLU A 324 12.04 -16.21 7.98
CA GLU A 324 11.74 -17.52 7.40
C GLU A 324 11.58 -18.58 8.50
N ARG A 325 10.42 -19.26 8.50
CA ARG A 325 10.01 -20.22 9.55
C ARG A 325 9.93 -19.65 10.96
N GLY A 326 9.94 -18.32 11.11
CA GLY A 326 9.89 -17.62 12.39
C GLY A 326 8.50 -17.12 12.78
N GLY A 327 7.53 -17.20 11.88
CA GLY A 327 6.15 -16.79 12.07
C GLY A 327 5.93 -15.28 12.06
N LEU A 328 6.88 -14.48 11.56
CA LEU A 328 6.82 -13.02 11.60
C LEU A 328 7.09 -12.40 10.22
N LEU A 329 6.35 -11.35 9.91
CA LEU A 329 6.50 -10.51 8.72
C LEU A 329 6.50 -9.04 9.14
N CYS A 330 7.36 -8.22 8.55
CA CYS A 330 7.37 -6.77 8.75
C CYS A 330 7.20 -6.06 7.40
N ASN A 331 6.10 -5.32 7.24
CA ASN A 331 5.90 -4.38 6.15
C ASN A 331 6.41 -3.02 6.60
N SER A 332 7.65 -2.70 6.22
CA SER A 332 8.39 -1.51 6.62
C SER A 332 8.59 -0.61 5.40
N GLU A 333 7.76 0.39 5.19
CA GLU A 333 7.92 1.31 4.06
C GLU A 333 7.34 2.70 4.35
N GLY A 334 7.38 3.62 3.38
CA GLY A 334 6.76 4.92 3.54
C GLY A 334 6.97 5.87 2.38
N ASN A 335 6.17 6.92 2.38
CA ASN A 335 6.18 7.91 1.31
C ASN A 335 5.99 9.32 1.86
N MET A 336 6.61 10.32 1.21
CA MET A 336 6.40 11.75 1.50
C MET A 336 6.47 12.11 3.00
N ASP A 337 7.55 11.71 3.67
CA ASP A 337 7.76 11.91 5.11
C ASP A 337 6.75 11.17 6.01
N TYR A 338 6.13 10.09 5.54
CA TYR A 338 5.28 9.20 6.34
C TYR A 338 5.75 7.75 6.14
N TYR A 339 6.40 7.20 7.17
CA TYR A 339 6.93 5.84 7.18
C TYR A 339 6.31 5.01 8.29
N TYR A 340 6.28 3.71 8.10
CA TYR A 340 5.70 2.77 9.05
C TYR A 340 6.51 1.47 9.11
N ASP A 341 6.38 0.78 10.24
CA ASP A 341 6.84 -0.59 10.45
C ASP A 341 5.67 -1.39 11.01
N LEU A 342 4.97 -2.14 10.16
CA LEU A 342 3.83 -2.96 10.55
C LEU A 342 4.29 -4.41 10.72
N VAL A 343 4.25 -4.91 11.94
CA VAL A 343 4.70 -6.27 12.28
C VAL A 343 3.49 -7.19 12.40
N TYR A 344 3.51 -8.28 11.65
CA TYR A 344 2.49 -9.30 11.59
C TYR A 344 3.03 -10.62 12.16
N ARG A 345 2.14 -11.38 12.77
CA ARG A 345 2.40 -12.75 13.23
C ARG A 345 1.49 -13.72 12.50
N MET A 346 2.07 -14.82 12.03
CA MET A 346 1.33 -15.95 11.48
C MET A 346 0.78 -16.81 12.62
N GLU A 347 -0.54 -16.94 12.71
CA GLU A 347 -1.20 -17.85 13.63
C GLU A 347 -2.31 -18.61 12.90
N LYS A 348 -2.19 -19.95 12.84
CA LYS A 348 -3.19 -20.85 12.22
C LYS A 348 -3.50 -20.48 10.76
N GLY A 349 -2.47 -20.17 9.98
CA GLY A 349 -2.60 -19.79 8.57
C GLY A 349 -3.26 -18.43 8.36
N ARG A 350 -3.15 -17.50 9.32
CA ARG A 350 -3.57 -16.09 9.18
C ARG A 350 -2.52 -15.14 9.74
N LEU A 351 -2.12 -14.16 8.95
CA LEU A 351 -1.32 -13.03 9.42
C LEU A 351 -2.21 -12.03 10.16
N THR A 352 -1.85 -11.72 11.40
CA THR A 352 -2.49 -10.69 12.21
C THR A 352 -1.44 -9.65 12.60
N GLN A 353 -1.76 -8.35 12.45
CA GLN A 353 -0.88 -7.28 12.91
C GLN A 353 -0.77 -7.34 14.44
N ILE A 354 0.46 -7.37 14.96
CA ILE A 354 0.76 -7.44 16.40
C ILE A 354 1.47 -6.19 16.92
N ALA A 355 2.03 -5.37 16.04
CA ALA A 355 2.61 -4.08 16.39
C ALA A 355 2.61 -3.15 15.17
N SER A 356 2.58 -1.85 15.44
CA SER A 356 2.69 -0.77 14.47
C SER A 356 3.60 0.33 14.99
N GLY A 357 4.58 0.70 14.17
CA GLY A 357 5.36 1.91 14.30
C GLY A 357 5.05 2.86 13.16
N TYR A 358 5.04 4.16 13.45
CA TYR A 358 4.96 5.24 12.47
C TYR A 358 6.07 6.26 12.75
N ARG A 359 6.76 6.71 11.71
CA ARG A 359 7.79 7.74 11.81
C ARG A 359 7.73 8.71 10.65
N GLY A 360 8.04 9.98 10.90
CA GLY A 360 8.08 11.03 9.87
C GLY A 360 7.48 12.35 10.32
N ALA A 361 7.07 13.19 9.37
CA ALA A 361 6.47 14.49 9.63
C ALA A 361 4.96 14.37 9.91
N LEU A 362 4.63 13.69 11.01
CA LEU A 362 3.25 13.29 11.36
C LEU A 362 2.39 14.46 11.88
N ASP A 363 3.03 15.53 12.38
CA ASP A 363 2.34 16.68 12.97
C ASP A 363 1.84 17.69 11.94
N THR A 364 0.70 18.31 12.24
CA THR A 364 0.12 19.41 11.46
C THR A 364 -0.08 20.63 12.36
N PRO A 365 0.52 21.80 12.05
CA PRO A 365 1.45 22.03 10.94
C PRO A 365 2.77 21.28 11.14
N ARG A 366 3.47 21.00 10.03
CA ARG A 366 4.79 20.33 10.09
C ARG A 366 5.80 21.20 10.84
N GLU A 367 6.61 20.57 11.66
CA GLU A 367 7.67 21.23 12.43
C GLU A 367 9.01 21.19 11.69
N PHE A 368 9.78 22.27 11.85
CA PHE A 368 11.11 22.41 11.25
C PHE A 368 12.13 22.80 12.33
N ASP A 369 13.32 22.23 12.25
CA ASP A 369 14.43 22.57 13.13
C ASP A 369 15.02 23.96 12.79
N ALA A 370 16.01 24.41 13.58
CA ALA A 370 16.66 25.70 13.36
C ALA A 370 17.40 25.83 12.01
N ASN A 371 17.66 24.71 11.32
CA ASN A 371 18.28 24.66 10.01
C ASN A 371 17.26 24.56 8.87
N GLY A 372 15.96 24.47 9.18
CA GLY A 372 14.88 24.30 8.21
C GLY A 372 14.66 22.86 7.75
N ASN A 373 15.19 21.86 8.47
CA ASN A 373 14.90 20.45 8.19
C ASN A 373 13.60 20.03 8.91
N LEU A 374 12.85 19.10 8.31
CA LEU A 374 11.68 18.54 8.98
C LEU A 374 12.08 17.81 10.27
N VAL A 375 11.32 18.07 11.33
CA VAL A 375 11.43 17.33 12.58
C VAL A 375 10.57 16.07 12.46
N TYR A 376 11.21 14.91 12.59
CA TYR A 376 10.51 13.63 12.55
C TYR A 376 9.98 13.27 13.94
N VAL A 377 8.72 12.86 13.96
CA VAL A 377 8.03 12.25 15.10
C VAL A 377 8.12 10.74 14.94
N TYR A 378 8.37 10.05 16.05
CA TYR A 378 8.40 8.59 16.12
C TYR A 378 7.33 8.14 17.09
N GLU A 379 6.47 7.24 16.65
CA GLU A 379 5.34 6.72 17.40
C GLU A 379 5.31 5.20 17.30
N TRP A 380 5.31 4.52 18.44
CA TRP A 380 5.17 3.07 18.49
C TRP A 380 3.95 2.71 19.32
N GLU A 381 3.04 1.90 18.76
CA GLU A 381 1.76 1.54 19.40
C GLU A 381 0.96 2.75 19.88
N GLY A 382 0.98 3.85 19.13
CA GLY A 382 0.29 5.10 19.48
C GLY A 382 1.02 5.99 20.49
N VAL A 383 2.23 5.62 20.92
CA VAL A 383 3.01 6.35 21.92
C VAL A 383 4.21 7.04 21.28
N ARG A 384 4.27 8.37 21.40
CA ARG A 384 5.42 9.16 20.96
C ARG A 384 6.66 8.87 21.79
N MET A 385 7.78 8.72 21.11
CA MET A 385 9.08 8.41 21.71
C MET A 385 10.24 8.96 20.88
N GLY A 386 11.47 8.82 21.37
CA GLY A 386 12.65 9.14 20.58
C GLY A 386 12.95 8.09 19.51
N GLU A 387 13.68 8.45 18.46
CA GLU A 387 14.11 7.55 17.38
C GLU A 387 14.75 6.26 17.90
N LYS A 388 15.71 6.37 18.82
CA LYS A 388 16.37 5.20 19.41
C LYS A 388 15.43 4.32 20.23
N GLU A 389 14.43 4.90 20.88
CA GLU A 389 13.43 4.13 21.63
C GLU A 389 12.49 3.39 20.67
N TYR A 390 12.17 4.01 19.53
CA TYR A 390 11.39 3.41 18.45
C TYR A 390 12.12 2.20 17.84
N GLU A 391 13.40 2.35 17.49
CA GLU A 391 14.24 1.25 16.99
C GLU A 391 14.28 0.08 17.99
N GLN A 392 14.49 0.39 19.27
CA GLN A 392 14.48 -0.61 20.33
C GLN A 392 13.12 -1.29 20.54
N ALA A 393 12.02 -0.60 20.26
CA ALA A 393 10.67 -1.16 20.33
C ALA A 393 10.39 -2.10 19.16
N LEU A 394 10.85 -1.74 17.95
CA LEU A 394 10.81 -2.61 16.77
C LEU A 394 11.64 -3.88 16.97
N ASP A 395 12.89 -3.75 17.43
CA ASP A 395 13.80 -4.88 17.66
C ASP A 395 13.28 -5.87 18.71
N GLN A 396 12.42 -5.43 19.63
CA GLN A 396 11.79 -6.30 20.63
C GLN A 396 10.75 -7.25 20.03
N VAL A 397 10.12 -6.88 18.92
CA VAL A 397 9.06 -7.67 18.29
C VAL A 397 9.48 -8.31 16.97
N TYR A 398 10.55 -7.79 16.34
CA TYR A 398 11.01 -8.24 15.03
C TYR A 398 12.55 -8.21 14.96
N ASP A 399 13.16 -9.39 14.80
CA ASP A 399 14.62 -9.54 14.73
C ASP A 399 15.09 -9.35 13.28
N GLY A 400 15.48 -8.11 12.95
CA GLY A 400 15.93 -7.72 11.61
C GLY A 400 17.15 -8.51 11.10
N ASP A 401 18.02 -9.00 12.00
CA ASP A 401 19.20 -9.79 11.61
C ASP A 401 18.83 -11.17 11.06
N LYS A 402 17.64 -11.67 11.39
CA LYS A 402 17.10 -12.94 10.86
C LYS A 402 16.17 -12.75 9.67
N ALA A 403 15.87 -11.51 9.33
CA ALA A 403 14.90 -11.19 8.29
C ALA A 403 15.45 -11.51 6.89
N ARG A 404 14.58 -12.02 6.03
CA ARG A 404 14.79 -12.12 4.60
C ARG A 404 13.92 -11.12 3.87
N ARG A 405 14.40 -10.63 2.74
CA ARG A 405 13.59 -9.83 1.82
C ARG A 405 12.40 -10.66 1.35
N GLY A 406 11.22 -10.04 1.26
CA GLY A 406 9.98 -10.70 0.87
C GLY A 406 10.02 -11.39 -0.51
N TYR A 407 10.71 -10.78 -1.47
CA TYR A 407 10.92 -11.32 -2.82
C TYR A 407 12.07 -10.60 -3.52
N GLU A 408 12.56 -11.20 -4.61
CA GLU A 408 13.48 -10.57 -5.55
C GLU A 408 12.75 -10.36 -6.89
N ARG A 409 12.73 -9.13 -7.39
CA ARG A 409 11.95 -8.75 -8.58
C ARG A 409 12.32 -9.57 -9.82
N ASP A 410 13.60 -9.86 -9.99
CA ASP A 410 14.12 -10.66 -11.11
C ASP A 410 13.84 -12.17 -10.98
N MET A 411 13.29 -12.62 -9.84
CA MET A 411 12.96 -14.02 -9.57
C MET A 411 11.45 -14.26 -9.46
N LEU A 412 10.63 -13.25 -9.76
CA LEU A 412 9.18 -13.40 -9.74
C LEU A 412 8.73 -14.38 -10.82
N MET A 413 7.87 -15.30 -10.41
CA MET A 413 7.22 -16.25 -11.30
C MET A 413 6.06 -15.56 -12.02
N THR A 414 5.83 -15.94 -13.28
CA THR A 414 4.51 -15.70 -13.89
C THR A 414 3.42 -16.50 -13.16
N ARG A 415 2.15 -16.22 -13.43
CA ARG A 415 1.04 -16.99 -12.86
C ARG A 415 1.15 -18.48 -13.19
N GLU A 416 1.49 -18.82 -14.43
CA GLU A 416 1.64 -20.20 -14.90
C GLU A 416 2.88 -20.89 -14.28
N GLU A 417 3.94 -20.14 -14.00
CA GLU A 417 5.10 -20.63 -13.26
C GLU A 417 4.76 -20.90 -11.80
N ALA A 418 4.02 -20.00 -11.14
CA ALA A 418 3.57 -20.18 -9.77
C ALA A 418 2.65 -21.39 -9.63
N ILE A 419 1.67 -21.57 -10.54
CA ILE A 419 0.80 -22.75 -10.59
C ILE A 419 1.64 -24.03 -10.71
N ARG A 420 2.60 -24.08 -11.64
CA ARG A 420 3.50 -25.24 -11.80
C ARG A 420 4.37 -25.49 -10.56
N ALA A 421 4.86 -24.44 -9.91
CA ALA A 421 5.62 -24.55 -8.68
C ALA A 421 4.78 -25.14 -7.53
N ILE A 422 3.51 -24.74 -7.42
CA ILE A 422 2.54 -25.27 -6.44
C ILE A 422 2.23 -26.75 -6.73
N GLU A 423 1.94 -27.11 -7.98
CA GLU A 423 1.67 -28.49 -8.39
C GLU A 423 2.81 -29.44 -8.03
N THR A 424 4.04 -29.02 -8.35
CA THR A 424 5.27 -29.82 -8.18
C THR A 424 5.89 -29.74 -6.79
N HIS A 425 5.37 -28.88 -5.91
CA HIS A 425 5.87 -28.71 -4.56
C HIS A 425 5.91 -30.04 -3.80
N ALA A 426 7.02 -30.35 -3.10
CA ALA A 426 7.10 -31.56 -2.29
C ALA A 426 6.16 -31.44 -1.07
N GLN A 427 5.63 -32.57 -0.59
CA GLN A 427 4.84 -32.64 0.65
C GLN A 427 5.73 -32.74 1.88
#